data_AF-A0A2V5PHI1-F1
#
_entry.id   AF-A0A2V5PHI1-F1
#
_cell.length_a   1.000
_cell.length_b   1.000
_cell.length_c   1.000
_cell.angle_alpha   90.00
_cell.angle_beta   90.00
_cell.angle_gamma   90.00
#
_symmetry.space_group_name_H-M   'P 1'
#
loop_
_entity.id
_entity.type
_entity.pdbx_description
1 polymer ?
#
loop_
_entity_poly.entity_id
_entity_poly.type
_entity_poly.pdbx_seq_one_letter_code
_entity_poly.pdbx_strand_id
1 'polypeptide(L)'
;MQMRHACFAFLGVAIFTLSHGARAEEKPMMKAVVAHEYGAPDLLKFEEVPRPEPKDDEALVRVIASGVNPADPLTLSGKYAKEFGTHLPLIPGYEIAGVVEKTGANITKLKVGDAVYGYPTFGGGWADYVTVKEWEV
;
A
#
# COMPACT_ATOMS: atom_id res chain seq x y z
N MET A 1 -28.14 26.17 -73.05
CA MET A 1 -26.87 26.91 -73.23
C MET A 1 -26.55 27.61 -71.93
N GLN A 2 -25.57 27.08 -71.17
CA GLN A 2 -24.91 27.65 -69.97
C GLN A 2 -25.85 27.98 -68.78
N MET A 3 -25.55 27.87 -67.49
CA MET A 3 -24.42 27.69 -66.57
C MET A 3 -25.16 27.43 -65.21
N ARG A 4 -24.69 26.82 -64.13
CA ARG A 4 -23.38 26.55 -63.56
C ARG A 4 -23.64 25.62 -62.35
N HIS A 5 -22.67 24.76 -62.07
CA HIS A 5 -22.62 23.90 -60.89
C HIS A 5 -22.40 24.74 -59.62
N ALA A 6 -23.08 24.39 -58.52
CA ALA A 6 -22.70 24.83 -57.18
C ALA A 6 -22.52 23.57 -56.31
N CYS A 7 -21.25 23.22 -56.09
CA CYS A 7 -20.81 22.17 -55.21
C CYS A 7 -20.87 22.72 -53.77
N PHE A 8 -21.81 22.26 -52.95
CA PHE A 8 -21.80 22.54 -51.51
C PHE A 8 -20.92 21.50 -50.83
N ALA A 9 -19.70 21.90 -50.47
CA ALA A 9 -18.85 21.15 -49.58
C ALA A 9 -19.43 21.23 -48.16
N PHE A 10 -19.98 20.12 -47.66
CA PHE A 10 -20.28 19.96 -46.24
C PHE A 10 -18.94 19.82 -45.49
N LEU A 11 -18.56 20.85 -44.74
CA LEU A 11 -17.50 20.75 -43.73
C LEU A 11 -18.00 19.78 -42.64
N GLY A 12 -17.50 18.55 -42.65
CA GLY A 12 -17.69 17.61 -41.56
C GLY A 12 -16.88 18.06 -40.35
N VAL A 13 -17.55 18.47 -39.27
CA VAL A 13 -16.92 18.65 -37.96
C VAL A 13 -16.71 17.25 -37.38
N ALA A 14 -15.47 16.77 -37.36
CA ALA A 14 -15.11 15.55 -36.66
C ALA A 14 -15.15 15.82 -35.15
N ILE A 15 -16.18 15.33 -34.47
CA ILE A 15 -16.23 15.26 -33.01
C ILE A 15 -15.29 14.13 -32.59
N PHE A 16 -14.06 14.49 -32.18
CA PHE A 16 -13.17 13.56 -31.49
C PHE A 16 -13.69 13.35 -30.08
N THR A 17 -14.42 12.26 -29.84
CA THR A 17 -14.66 11.76 -28.50
C THR A 17 -13.33 11.28 -27.93
N LEU A 18 -12.71 12.06 -27.03
CA LEU A 18 -11.60 11.58 -26.21
C LEU A 18 -12.12 10.47 -25.29
N SER A 19 -11.88 9.23 -25.70
CA SER A 19 -11.87 8.08 -24.79
C SER A 19 -10.81 8.33 -23.74
N HIS A 20 -11.23 8.73 -22.54
CA HIS A 20 -10.37 8.65 -21.36
C HIS A 20 -10.25 7.16 -21.02
N GLY A 21 -9.24 6.51 -21.59
CA GLY A 21 -8.80 5.21 -21.09
C GLY A 21 -8.51 5.36 -19.60
N ALA A 22 -9.18 4.56 -18.77
CA ALA A 22 -8.97 4.56 -17.33
C ALA A 22 -7.49 4.24 -17.06
N ARG A 23 -6.71 5.28 -16.72
CA ARG A 23 -5.36 5.08 -16.19
C ARG A 23 -5.55 4.43 -14.83
N ALA A 24 -5.02 3.23 -14.65
CA ALA A 24 -4.96 2.61 -13.33
C ALA A 24 -4.35 3.62 -12.36
N GLU A 25 -5.07 3.92 -11.28
CA GLU A 25 -4.62 4.87 -10.28
C GLU A 25 -3.29 4.35 -9.71
N GLU A 26 -2.23 5.14 -9.85
CA GLU A 26 -0.90 4.76 -9.40
C GLU A 26 -0.90 4.79 -7.87
N LYS A 27 -0.62 3.66 -7.22
CA LYS A 27 -0.62 3.58 -5.76
C LYS A 27 0.43 4.56 -5.21
N PRO A 28 0.09 5.35 -4.18
CA PRO A 28 1.08 6.20 -3.54
C PRO A 28 2.23 5.36 -3.00
N MET A 29 3.45 5.88 -3.07
CA MET A 29 4.65 5.21 -2.57
C MET A 29 4.89 5.58 -1.09
N MET A 30 5.62 4.72 -0.38
CA MET A 30 6.06 4.93 1.00
C MET A 30 7.46 4.33 1.21
N LYS A 31 8.18 4.75 2.26
CA LYS A 31 9.46 4.14 2.63
C LYS A 31 9.25 2.92 3.51
N ALA A 32 10.06 1.89 3.30
CA ALA A 32 10.05 0.66 4.10
C ALA A 32 11.44 0.03 4.18
N VAL A 33 11.66 -0.77 5.23
CA VAL A 33 12.77 -1.71 5.33
C VAL A 33 12.29 -3.07 4.82
N VAL A 34 12.92 -3.58 3.77
CA VAL A 34 12.49 -4.77 3.04
C VAL A 34 13.57 -5.84 3.06
N ALA A 35 13.19 -7.05 3.44
CA ALA A 35 13.97 -8.26 3.24
C ALA A 35 13.57 -8.88 1.89
N HIS A 36 14.51 -8.92 0.96
CA HIS A 36 14.37 -9.65 -0.32
C HIS A 36 14.94 -11.07 -0.22
N GLU A 37 15.79 -11.31 0.78
CA GLU A 37 16.44 -12.58 1.08
C GLU A 37 16.41 -12.82 2.59
N TYR A 38 16.30 -14.09 2.99
CA TYR A 38 16.44 -14.47 4.39
C TYR A 38 17.92 -14.47 4.78
N GLY A 39 18.24 -14.02 6.00
CA GLY A 39 19.60 -14.04 6.51
C GLY A 39 19.89 -12.93 7.50
N ALA A 40 21.14 -12.44 7.46
CA ALA A 40 21.63 -11.41 8.36
C ALA A 40 20.97 -10.04 8.09
N PRO A 41 20.88 -9.15 9.10
CA PRO A 41 20.29 -7.81 8.94
C PRO A 41 20.91 -6.95 7.83
N ASP A 42 22.17 -7.18 7.47
CA ASP A 42 22.87 -6.45 6.39
C ASP A 42 22.22 -6.65 5.01
N LEU A 43 21.36 -7.66 4.86
CA LEU A 43 20.58 -7.92 3.64
C LEU A 43 19.32 -7.04 3.53
N LEU A 44 18.94 -6.34 4.62
CA LEU A 44 17.78 -5.44 4.62
C LEU A 44 18.05 -4.22 3.76
N LYS A 45 17.05 -3.84 2.96
CA LYS A 45 17.11 -2.65 2.10
C LYS A 45 16.10 -1.61 2.56
N PHE A 46 16.53 -0.36 2.63
CA PHE A 46 15.62 0.77 2.80
C PHE A 46 15.24 1.30 1.42
N GLU A 47 13.96 1.18 1.05
CA GLU A 47 13.49 1.45 -0.30
C GLU A 47 12.08 2.07 -0.32
N GLU A 48 11.70 2.63 -1.46
CA GLU A 48 10.32 3.08 -1.71
C GLU A 48 9.50 1.92 -2.27
N VAL A 49 8.37 1.62 -1.63
CA VAL A 49 7.42 0.56 -1.99
C VAL A 49 6.01 1.12 -2.12
N PRO A 50 5.08 0.47 -2.84
CA PRO A 50 3.68 0.88 -2.85
C PRO A 50 3.10 0.88 -1.44
N ARG A 51 2.48 1.99 -1.04
CA ARG A 51 1.74 2.10 0.22
C ARG A 51 0.56 1.11 0.21
N PRO A 52 0.36 0.34 1.29
CA PRO A 52 -0.77 -0.56 1.37
C PRO A 52 -2.07 0.24 1.46
N GLU A 53 -3.14 -0.36 0.95
CA GLU A 53 -4.50 0.17 1.04
C GLU A 53 -5.28 -0.78 1.95
N PRO A 54 -5.93 -0.30 3.02
CA PRO A 54 -6.65 -1.16 3.94
C PRO A 54 -7.86 -1.79 3.25
N LYS A 55 -8.10 -3.07 3.54
CA LYS A 55 -9.38 -3.73 3.20
C LYS A 55 -10.50 -3.18 4.09
N ASP A 56 -11.74 -3.60 3.81
CA ASP A 56 -12.92 -3.15 4.56
C ASP A 56 -12.83 -3.42 6.07
N ASP A 57 -12.11 -4.48 6.48
CA ASP A 57 -11.92 -4.88 7.88
C ASP A 57 -10.54 -4.50 8.44
N GLU A 58 -9.83 -3.59 7.80
CA GLU A 58 -8.50 -3.11 8.20
C GLU A 58 -8.49 -1.59 8.40
N ALA A 59 -7.55 -1.11 9.21
CA ALA A 59 -7.18 0.30 9.30
C ALA A 59 -5.76 0.49 8.74
N LEU A 60 -5.53 1.60 8.04
CA LEU A 60 -4.19 2.06 7.70
C LEU A 60 -3.67 2.91 8.85
N VAL A 61 -2.53 2.54 9.39
CA VAL A 61 -1.84 3.29 10.44
C VAL A 61 -0.61 3.95 9.83
N ARG A 62 -0.47 5.26 10.03
CA ARG A 62 0.78 5.98 9.81
C ARG A 62 1.69 5.73 11.00
N VAL A 63 2.78 5.02 10.76
CA VAL A 63 3.70 4.59 11.81
C VAL A 63 4.54 5.78 12.27
N ILE A 64 4.63 5.98 13.59
CA ILE A 64 5.51 6.98 14.20
C ILE A 64 6.77 6.29 14.77
N ALA A 65 6.59 5.11 15.33
CA ALA A 65 7.68 4.29 15.85
C ALA A 65 7.35 2.80 15.66
N SER A 66 8.39 1.98 15.52
CA SER A 66 8.28 0.53 15.52
C SER A 66 9.37 -0.08 16.40
N GLY A 67 9.02 -1.15 17.10
CA GLY A 67 9.92 -1.89 17.97
C GLY A 67 10.90 -2.76 17.18
N VAL A 68 12.05 -3.04 17.81
CA VAL A 68 13.01 -4.05 17.38
C VAL A 68 13.26 -4.98 18.55
N ASN A 69 13.07 -6.28 18.33
CA ASN A 69 13.04 -7.32 19.35
C ASN A 69 13.96 -8.49 19.00
N PRO A 70 14.34 -9.32 20.00
CA PRO A 70 15.13 -10.53 19.77
C PRO A 70 14.47 -11.56 18.83
N ALA A 71 13.16 -11.45 18.59
CA ALA A 71 12.43 -12.31 17.65
C ALA A 71 12.69 -11.93 16.18
N ASP A 72 13.04 -10.68 15.86
CA ASP A 72 13.16 -10.22 14.48
C ASP A 72 14.26 -10.99 13.69
N PRO A 73 15.45 -11.28 14.26
CA PRO A 73 16.42 -12.13 13.59
C PRO A 73 15.91 -13.55 13.32
N LEU A 74 14.99 -14.08 14.15
CA LEU A 74 14.39 -15.40 13.92
C LEU A 74 13.45 -15.37 12.70
N THR A 75 12.65 -14.31 12.57
CA THR A 75 11.84 -14.07 11.38
C THR A 75 12.72 -13.91 10.15
N LEU A 76 13.75 -13.05 10.22
CA LEU A 76 14.67 -12.78 9.11
C LEU A 76 15.51 -14.00 8.71
N SER A 77 15.74 -14.95 9.62
CA SER A 77 16.44 -16.20 9.29
C SER A 77 15.65 -17.10 8.33
N GLY A 78 14.34 -16.91 8.19
CA GLY A 78 13.45 -17.77 7.40
C GLY A 78 13.18 -19.15 8.02
N LYS A 79 13.86 -19.51 9.13
CA LYS A 79 13.74 -20.83 9.79
C LYS A 79 12.30 -21.16 10.21
N TYR A 80 11.53 -20.14 10.57
CA TYR A 80 10.15 -20.24 11.06
C TYR A 80 9.13 -19.64 10.09
N ALA A 81 9.51 -19.43 8.82
CA ALA A 81 8.65 -18.74 7.86
C ALA A 81 7.32 -19.47 7.63
N LYS A 82 7.32 -20.80 7.69
CA LYS A 82 6.10 -21.61 7.54
C LYS A 82 5.19 -21.47 8.76
N GLU A 83 5.75 -21.50 9.96
CA GLU A 83 5.06 -21.40 11.23
C GLU A 83 4.44 -20.00 11.43
N PHE A 84 5.13 -18.96 10.97
CA PHE A 84 4.67 -17.57 11.04
C PHE A 84 3.90 -17.11 9.79
N GLY A 85 3.82 -17.93 8.74
CA GLY A 85 3.12 -17.58 7.50
C GLY A 85 3.78 -16.44 6.71
N THR A 86 5.07 -16.18 6.91
CA THR A 86 5.80 -15.10 6.24
C THR A 86 6.40 -15.56 4.90
N HIS A 87 6.50 -14.63 3.94
CA HIS A 87 7.13 -14.88 2.64
C HIS A 87 7.93 -13.64 2.20
N LEU A 88 8.92 -13.85 1.33
CA LEU A 88 9.68 -12.77 0.71
C LEU A 88 8.96 -12.25 -0.56
N PRO A 89 9.09 -10.96 -0.92
CA PRO A 89 9.72 -9.91 -0.11
C PRO A 89 8.90 -9.61 1.15
N LEU A 90 9.59 -9.44 2.27
CA LEU A 90 8.99 -9.23 3.59
C LEU A 90 9.33 -7.82 4.09
N ILE A 91 8.33 -7.10 4.58
CA ILE A 91 8.54 -5.93 5.44
C ILE A 91 8.36 -6.41 6.88
N PRO A 92 9.43 -6.48 7.71
CA PRO A 92 9.31 -6.88 9.11
C PRO A 92 8.68 -5.76 9.97
N GLY A 93 8.72 -5.94 11.29
CA GLY A 93 8.20 -4.98 12.25
C GLY A 93 6.83 -5.41 12.76
N TYR A 94 6.83 -5.98 13.97
CA TYR A 94 5.67 -6.60 14.61
C TYR A 94 5.15 -5.79 15.79
N GLU A 95 5.73 -4.63 16.06
CA GLU A 95 5.28 -3.71 17.11
C GLU A 95 5.30 -2.31 16.55
N ILE A 96 4.18 -1.60 16.63
CA ILE A 96 4.06 -0.23 16.14
C ILE A 96 3.38 0.67 17.14
N ALA A 97 3.70 1.96 17.07
CA ALA A 97 2.90 3.04 17.60
C ALA A 97 2.69 4.08 16.50
N GLY A 98 1.46 4.57 16.35
CA GLY A 98 1.10 5.38 15.21
C GLY A 98 -0.23 6.10 15.34
N VAL A 99 -0.69 6.63 14.20
CA VAL A 99 -1.97 7.32 14.09
C VAL A 99 -2.78 6.67 12.98
N VAL A 100 -4.07 6.42 13.21
CA VAL A 100 -4.99 5.91 12.18
C VAL A 100 -5.13 6.95 11.07
N GLU A 101 -4.70 6.60 9.87
CA GLU A 101 -4.74 7.45 8.67
C GLU A 101 -6.03 7.22 7.87
N LYS A 102 -6.47 5.95 7.78
CA LYS A 102 -7.66 5.54 7.03
C LYS A 102 -8.28 4.30 7.65
N THR A 103 -9.59 4.13 7.53
CA THR A 103 -10.30 2.93 7.97
C THR A 103 -11.06 2.29 6.80
N GLY A 104 -11.13 0.96 6.80
CA GLY A 104 -12.05 0.20 5.97
C GLY A 104 -13.51 0.39 6.40
N ALA A 105 -14.44 0.01 5.54
CA ALA A 105 -15.88 0.23 5.73
C ALA A 105 -16.50 -0.51 6.93
N ASN A 106 -15.88 -1.59 7.40
CA ASN A 106 -16.37 -2.45 8.48
C ASN A 106 -15.65 -2.21 9.82
N ILE A 107 -14.73 -1.25 9.89
CA ILE A 107 -14.11 -0.81 11.14
C ILE A 107 -15.11 0.05 11.93
N THR A 108 -15.26 -0.21 13.23
CA THR A 108 -16.29 0.43 14.06
C THR A 108 -15.76 1.08 15.34
N LYS A 109 -14.57 0.67 15.81
CA LYS A 109 -13.96 1.12 17.07
C LYS A 109 -12.82 2.10 16.88
N LEU A 110 -12.24 2.16 15.68
CA LEU A 110 -11.18 3.10 15.33
C LEU A 110 -11.72 4.20 14.43
N LYS A 111 -11.19 5.41 14.59
CA LYS A 111 -11.44 6.55 13.70
C LYS A 111 -10.13 7.18 13.26
N VAL A 112 -10.14 7.81 12.10
CA VAL A 112 -9.01 8.60 11.60
C VAL A 112 -8.58 9.62 12.64
N GLY A 113 -7.28 9.70 12.90
CA GLY A 113 -6.66 10.55 13.91
C GLY A 113 -6.45 9.88 15.28
N ASP A 114 -6.97 8.68 15.52
CA ASP A 114 -6.71 7.96 16.77
C ASP A 114 -5.25 7.56 16.88
N ALA A 115 -4.67 7.79 18.07
CA ALA A 115 -3.37 7.25 18.43
C ALA A 115 -3.52 5.78 18.85
N VAL A 116 -2.68 4.92 18.29
CA VAL A 116 -2.73 3.47 18.49
C VAL A 116 -1.35 2.89 18.77
N TYR A 117 -1.31 1.78 19.47
CA TYR A 117 -0.14 0.90 19.56
C TYR A 117 -0.60 -0.54 19.34
N GLY A 118 0.21 -1.37 18.69
CA GLY A 118 -0.27 -2.69 18.33
C GLY A 118 0.75 -3.64 17.71
N TYR A 119 0.26 -4.83 17.40
CA TYR A 119 1.02 -5.95 16.90
C TYR A 119 0.49 -6.39 15.52
N PRO A 120 1.06 -5.92 14.40
CA PRO A 120 0.68 -6.38 13.07
C PRO A 120 1.10 -7.84 12.89
N THR A 121 0.14 -8.76 12.83
CA THR A 121 0.41 -10.21 12.87
C THR A 121 1.35 -10.67 11.76
N PHE A 122 1.29 -10.02 10.60
CA PHE A 122 2.09 -10.37 9.42
C PHE A 122 3.28 -9.44 9.17
N GLY A 123 3.63 -8.59 10.15
CA GLY A 123 4.68 -7.58 10.01
C GLY A 123 4.19 -6.33 9.27
N GLY A 124 5.13 -5.58 8.69
CA GLY A 124 4.86 -4.34 7.97
C GLY A 124 5.16 -3.07 8.79
N GLY A 125 5.49 -3.20 10.07
CA GLY A 125 5.73 -2.07 10.97
C GLY A 125 7.02 -1.30 10.71
N TRP A 126 8.01 -1.89 10.05
CA TRP A 126 9.23 -1.18 9.62
C TRP A 126 9.01 -0.42 8.30
N ALA A 127 7.93 0.37 8.26
CA ALA A 127 7.54 1.19 7.12
C ALA A 127 6.78 2.44 7.59
N ASP A 128 6.62 3.42 6.71
CA ASP A 128 5.85 4.63 7.02
C ASP A 128 4.35 4.33 7.30
N TYR A 129 3.81 3.25 6.69
CA TYR A 129 2.43 2.82 6.88
C TYR A 129 2.29 1.30 6.94
N VAL A 130 1.33 0.84 7.74
CA VAL A 130 0.97 -0.57 7.85
C VAL A 130 -0.56 -0.71 7.93
N THR A 131 -1.10 -1.80 7.39
CA THR A 131 -2.51 -2.16 7.60
C THR A 131 -2.63 -3.12 8.78
N VAL A 132 -3.62 -2.87 9.63
CA VAL A 132 -3.90 -3.68 10.82
C VAL A 132 -5.38 -4.00 10.92
N LYS A 133 -5.72 -5.14 11.50
CA LYS A 133 -7.07 -5.44 11.95
C LYS A 133 -7.39 -4.61 13.20
N GLU A 134 -8.68 -4.38 13.41
CA GLU A 134 -9.16 -3.64 14.59
C GLU A 134 -8.71 -4.25 15.94
N TRP A 135 -8.48 -5.57 15.99
CA TRP A 135 -8.04 -6.25 17.22
C TRP A 135 -6.52 -6.26 17.43
N GLU A 136 -5.76 -5.78 16.45
CA GLU A 136 -4.30 -5.72 16.52
C GLU A 136 -3.79 -4.41 17.16
N VAL A 137 -4.68 -3.43 17.40
CA VAL A 137 -4.39 -2.09 17.94
C VAL A 137 -5.39 -1.63 18.99
#